data_AF-A0A1G6UTP1-F1
#
_entry.id   AF-A0A1G6UTP1-F1
#
_cell.length_a   1.000
_cell.length_b   1.000
_cell.length_c   1.000
_cell.angle_alpha   90.00
_cell.angle_beta   90.00
_cell.angle_gamma   90.00
#
_symmetry.space_group_name_H-M   'P 1'
#
loop_
_entity.id
_entity.type
_entity.pdbx_description
1 polymer ?
#
loop_
_entity_poly.entity_id
_entity_poly.type
_entity_poly.pdbx_seq_one_letter_code
_entity_poly.pdbx_strand_id
1 'polypeptide(L)'
;MSRLVQPGLAKSDLDFSAPCQRCAALLHGRVKFCPYCGEDASVTFGADAAEAALEPELETPVNETQEDVSSELARIVPARLGWQEELPAQIAVAPPSSAALTRSATGKVAALVLAVLALALGYLYFDKQNETDRLQEFTAKLAQAQSALSRGDLTAAERALVPLAAAHPDHPDVRALKDELDQRVREQTAKREQLRDATLRAAKALGLSDPAPAPAPDPAPPAAEVPAISVPAPVSGVTAPQKTECDAALAALALCER
;
A
#
# COMPACT_ATOMS: atom_id res chain seq x y z
N MET A 1 -29.81 -25.36 -38.24
CA MET A 1 -29.81 -24.85 -36.85
C MET A 1 -28.76 -23.75 -36.75
N SER A 2 -29.16 -22.51 -37.05
CA SER A 2 -28.27 -21.35 -37.15
C SER A 2 -28.40 -20.53 -35.88
N ARG A 3 -27.30 -20.36 -35.13
CA ARG A 3 -27.25 -19.46 -33.96
C ARG A 3 -27.04 -18.02 -34.45
N LEU A 4 -28.06 -17.19 -34.25
CA LEU A 4 -27.97 -15.74 -34.39
C LEU A 4 -27.13 -15.20 -33.22
N VAL A 5 -25.97 -14.64 -33.52
CA VAL A 5 -25.15 -13.85 -32.59
C VAL A 5 -25.75 -12.44 -32.54
N GLN A 6 -26.20 -12.00 -31.37
CA GLN A 6 -26.57 -10.59 -31.15
C GLN A 6 -25.28 -9.75 -30.99
N PRO A 7 -25.07 -8.70 -31.80
CA PRO A 7 -24.10 -7.67 -31.52
C PRO A 7 -24.81 -6.46 -30.92
N GLY A 8 -24.65 -6.22 -29.63
CA GLY A 8 -25.12 -4.98 -29.03
C GLY A 8 -25.20 -5.04 -27.53
N LEU A 9 -24.14 -4.56 -26.84
CA LEU A 9 -24.15 -3.99 -25.48
C LEU A 9 -22.71 -3.72 -24.99
N ALA A 10 -21.91 -2.99 -25.77
CA ALA A 10 -20.59 -2.57 -25.33
C ALA A 10 -20.25 -1.20 -25.92
N LYS A 11 -20.80 -0.16 -25.29
CA LYS A 11 -20.32 1.25 -25.26
C LYS A 11 -21.41 2.12 -24.64
N SER A 12 -21.71 1.88 -23.36
CA SER A 12 -22.20 2.95 -22.52
C SER A 12 -20.94 3.60 -21.96
N ASP A 13 -20.42 4.60 -22.69
CA ASP A 13 -19.47 5.55 -22.12
C ASP A 13 -20.22 6.24 -20.97
N LEU A 14 -19.98 5.70 -19.78
CA LEU A 14 -20.46 6.26 -18.54
C LEU A 14 -19.59 7.49 -18.25
N ASP A 15 -19.88 8.57 -18.98
CA ASP A 15 -19.37 9.91 -18.74
C ASP A 15 -19.99 10.47 -17.45
N PHE A 16 -19.73 9.79 -16.33
CA PHE A 16 -20.00 10.33 -15.02
C PHE A 16 -18.96 11.41 -14.77
N SER A 17 -19.44 12.65 -14.82
CA SER A 17 -18.69 13.80 -14.35
C SER A 17 -19.22 14.19 -12.98
N ALA A 18 -18.35 14.16 -11.97
CA ALA A 18 -18.64 14.73 -10.66
C ALA A 18 -17.71 15.91 -10.39
N PRO A 19 -18.21 16.98 -9.75
CA PRO A 19 -17.35 18.03 -9.25
C PRO A 19 -16.54 17.53 -8.05
N CYS A 20 -15.25 17.86 -8.00
CA CYS A 20 -14.44 17.69 -6.80
C CYS A 20 -15.06 18.49 -5.63
N GLN A 21 -15.24 17.88 -4.46
CA GLN A 21 -15.85 18.58 -3.31
C GLN A 21 -15.05 19.82 -2.85
N ARG A 22 -13.75 19.86 -3.13
CA ARG A 22 -12.85 20.90 -2.61
C ARG A 22 -12.61 22.05 -3.57
N CYS A 23 -12.50 21.76 -4.87
CA CYS A 23 -12.23 22.78 -5.89
C CYS A 23 -13.30 22.91 -6.98
N ALA A 24 -14.37 22.10 -6.92
CA ALA A 24 -15.46 22.05 -7.90
C ALA A 24 -15.05 21.73 -9.35
N ALA A 25 -13.80 21.38 -9.61
CA ALA A 25 -13.36 20.94 -10.94
C ALA A 25 -14.06 19.63 -11.34
N LEU A 26 -14.55 19.56 -12.58
CA LEU A 26 -15.19 18.37 -13.14
C LEU A 26 -14.16 17.26 -13.35
N LEU A 27 -14.39 16.12 -12.70
CA LEU A 27 -13.58 14.93 -12.81
C LEU A 27 -14.26 13.92 -13.73
N HIS A 28 -13.53 13.38 -14.69
CA HIS A 28 -14.02 12.37 -15.61
C HIS A 28 -13.44 11.00 -15.24
N GLY A 29 -14.29 10.00 -15.05
CA GLY A 29 -13.90 8.63 -14.74
C GLY A 29 -13.56 8.36 -13.27
N ARG A 30 -12.98 7.19 -12.98
CA ARG A 30 -12.62 6.75 -11.62
C ARG A 30 -11.23 7.24 -11.23
N VAL A 31 -11.13 8.47 -10.74
CA VAL A 31 -9.88 9.03 -10.21
C VAL A 31 -9.88 8.99 -8.68
N LYS A 32 -8.82 8.47 -8.05
CA LYS A 32 -8.66 8.48 -6.58
C LYS A 32 -8.30 9.86 -6.04
N PHE A 33 -7.60 10.65 -6.85
CA PHE A 33 -7.11 11.98 -6.48
C PHE A 33 -7.57 13.00 -7.51
N CYS A 34 -7.91 14.20 -7.04
CA CYS A 34 -8.20 15.31 -7.94
C CYS A 34 -6.89 15.82 -8.57
N PRO A 35 -6.73 15.82 -9.90
CA PRO A 35 -5.51 16.30 -10.55
C PRO A 35 -5.30 17.82 -10.40
N TYR A 36 -6.34 18.55 -9.99
CA TYR A 36 -6.27 20.01 -9.84
C TYR A 36 -5.83 20.44 -8.43
N CYS A 37 -6.33 19.79 -7.37
CA CYS A 37 -6.00 20.15 -5.99
C CYS A 37 -5.16 19.11 -5.23
N GLY A 38 -4.91 17.93 -5.80
CA GLY A 38 -4.06 16.88 -5.21
C GLY A 38 -4.69 16.12 -4.06
N GLU A 39 -5.92 16.43 -3.68
CA GLU A 39 -6.61 15.82 -2.54
C GLU A 39 -7.44 14.61 -2.97
N ASP A 40 -7.73 13.73 -2.00
CA ASP A 40 -8.55 12.54 -2.21
C ASP A 40 -9.91 12.93 -2.75
N ALA A 41 -10.22 12.43 -3.95
CA ALA A 41 -11.54 12.56 -4.53
C ALA A 41 -12.43 11.52 -3.83
N SER A 42 -12.97 11.87 -2.66
CA SER A 42 -13.95 11.08 -1.91
C SER A 42 -15.30 11.06 -2.63
N VAL A 43 -15.30 10.62 -3.89
CA VAL A 43 -16.50 10.43 -4.68
C VAL A 43 -16.80 8.94 -4.66
N THR A 44 -17.62 8.53 -3.69
CA THR A 44 -18.19 7.19 -3.60
C THR A 44 -19.17 6.98 -4.75
N PHE A 45 -18.67 6.50 -5.89
CA PHE A 45 -19.51 6.04 -6.99
C PHE A 45 -19.73 4.53 -6.92
N GLY A 46 -20.97 4.13 -6.60
CA GLY A 46 -21.57 2.88 -7.07
C GLY A 46 -20.86 1.59 -6.66
N ALA A 47 -20.84 1.29 -5.35
CA ALA A 47 -20.99 -0.03 -4.75
C ALA A 47 -21.32 0.14 -3.25
N ASP A 48 -20.57 1.00 -2.56
CA ASP A 48 -20.72 1.24 -1.12
C ASP A 48 -21.97 2.06 -0.75
N ALA A 49 -22.54 2.84 -1.68
CA ALA A 49 -23.80 3.56 -1.45
C ALA A 49 -25.03 2.64 -1.44
N ALA A 50 -24.92 1.42 -1.98
CA ALA A 50 -26.00 0.43 -1.94
C ALA A 50 -25.95 -0.40 -0.64
N GLU A 51 -24.76 -0.61 -0.05
CA GLU A 51 -24.64 -1.26 1.26
C GLU A 51 -25.00 -0.32 2.42
N ALA A 52 -24.74 0.98 2.31
CA ALA A 52 -25.15 1.96 3.33
C ALA A 52 -26.67 2.22 3.41
N ALA A 53 -27.46 1.73 2.44
CA ALA A 53 -28.91 1.93 2.37
C ALA A 53 -29.73 0.70 2.83
N LEU A 54 -29.08 -0.38 3.27
CA LEU A 54 -29.73 -1.67 3.56
C LEU A 54 -29.41 -2.28 4.93
N GLU A 55 -28.88 -1.51 5.89
CA GLU A 55 -28.87 -1.96 7.28
C GLU A 55 -30.20 -1.61 7.99
N PRO A 56 -30.96 -2.61 8.48
CA PRO A 56 -32.15 -2.40 9.28
C PRO A 56 -31.76 -2.02 10.72
N GLU A 57 -32.58 -1.14 11.30
CA GLU A 57 -32.59 -0.75 12.71
C GLU A 57 -32.28 -1.92 13.65
N LEU A 58 -31.13 -1.89 14.31
CA LEU A 58 -30.93 -2.63 15.56
C LEU A 58 -30.51 -1.65 16.66
N GLU A 59 -31.50 -1.40 17.49
CA GLU A 59 -31.55 -0.77 18.80
C GLU A 59 -30.20 -0.55 19.50
N THR A 60 -29.98 0.72 19.84
CA THR A 60 -29.10 1.17 20.91
C THR A 60 -29.51 0.58 22.26
N PRO A 61 -28.55 0.45 23.19
CA PRO A 61 -28.77 1.16 24.45
C PRO A 61 -27.67 2.18 24.72
N VAL A 62 -28.12 3.44 24.71
CA VAL A 62 -27.81 4.53 25.65
C VAL A 62 -26.66 4.25 26.62
N ASN A 63 -25.54 4.93 26.41
CA ASN A 63 -24.71 5.38 27.52
C ASN A 63 -24.48 6.89 27.36
N GLU A 64 -25.23 7.63 28.16
CA GLU A 64 -25.07 9.07 28.34
C GLU A 64 -23.72 9.36 28.98
N THR A 65 -22.85 10.08 28.27
CA THR A 65 -22.01 11.08 28.94
C THR A 65 -21.83 12.25 28.00
N GLN A 66 -22.73 13.20 28.19
CA GLN A 66 -22.76 14.53 27.63
C GLN A 66 -21.67 15.36 28.32
N GLU A 67 -20.61 15.72 27.59
CA GLU A 67 -19.83 16.93 27.89
C GLU A 67 -19.84 17.86 26.67
N ASP A 68 -20.69 18.86 26.86
CA ASP A 68 -20.79 20.16 26.23
C ASP A 68 -19.43 20.82 25.98
N VAL A 69 -19.01 20.91 24.72
CA VAL A 69 -18.14 21.99 24.27
C VAL A 69 -18.68 22.53 22.95
N SER A 70 -19.56 23.51 23.12
CA SER A 70 -19.86 24.57 22.17
C SER A 70 -18.62 24.98 21.36
N SER A 71 -18.67 24.77 20.05
CA SER A 71 -17.78 25.42 19.08
C SER A 71 -18.58 25.72 17.82
N GLU A 72 -19.31 26.83 17.91
CA GLU A 72 -19.41 27.88 16.90
C GLU A 72 -19.31 27.40 15.43
N LEU A 73 -20.39 26.74 14.99
CA LEU A 73 -20.63 26.44 13.59
C LEU A 73 -20.91 27.76 12.85
N ALA A 74 -19.85 28.41 12.37
CA ALA A 74 -19.95 29.53 11.45
C ALA A 74 -20.69 29.08 10.18
N ARG A 75 -21.94 29.54 10.04
CA ARG A 75 -22.71 29.45 8.80
C ARG A 75 -21.97 30.19 7.69
N ILE A 76 -21.21 29.47 6.88
CA ILE A 76 -20.71 29.99 5.61
C ILE A 76 -21.89 29.93 4.63
N VAL A 77 -22.58 31.05 4.51
CA VAL A 77 -23.51 31.34 3.42
C VAL A 77 -22.69 31.41 2.13
N PRO A 78 -22.94 30.57 1.11
CA PRO A 78 -22.32 30.78 -0.19
C PRO A 78 -22.88 32.08 -0.75
N ALA A 79 -22.02 33.09 -0.90
CA ALA A 79 -22.34 34.27 -1.68
C ALA A 79 -22.74 33.80 -3.08
N ARG A 80 -23.98 34.10 -3.48
CA ARG A 80 -24.40 34.04 -4.88
C ARG A 80 -23.48 34.98 -5.67
N LEU A 81 -22.52 34.40 -6.38
CA LEU A 81 -21.84 35.05 -7.49
C LEU A 81 -22.88 35.27 -8.58
N GLY A 82 -23.51 36.45 -8.55
CA GLY A 82 -24.26 37.00 -9.67
C GLY A 82 -23.27 37.28 -10.79
N TRP A 83 -23.10 36.31 -11.69
CA TRP A 83 -22.48 36.57 -12.98
C TRP A 83 -23.40 37.54 -13.72
N GLN A 84 -22.87 38.73 -13.99
CA GLN A 84 -23.57 39.78 -14.71
C GLN A 84 -24.01 39.28 -16.08
N GLU A 85 -25.32 39.22 -16.26
CA GLU A 85 -26.02 39.26 -17.53
C GLU A 85 -26.15 40.74 -17.95
N GLU A 86 -25.06 41.38 -18.37
CA GLU A 86 -25.15 42.72 -18.98
C GLU A 86 -24.29 42.84 -20.25
N LEU A 87 -25.03 42.70 -21.37
CA LEU A 87 -24.94 43.44 -22.63
C LEU A 87 -23.86 43.07 -23.68
N PRO A 88 -24.30 42.81 -24.94
CA PRO A 88 -23.40 42.52 -26.05
C PRO A 88 -22.74 43.80 -26.53
N ALA A 89 -21.47 43.99 -26.21
CA ALA A 89 -20.62 44.83 -27.03
C ALA A 89 -20.52 44.17 -28.41
N GLN A 90 -21.13 44.81 -29.40
CA GLN A 90 -20.99 44.47 -30.81
C GLN A 90 -19.49 44.49 -31.16
N ILE A 91 -18.87 43.33 -31.15
CA ILE A 91 -17.58 43.14 -31.79
C ILE A 91 -17.87 43.29 -33.28
N ALA A 92 -17.53 44.46 -33.84
CA ALA A 92 -17.53 44.69 -35.26
C ALA A 92 -16.65 43.61 -35.91
N VAL A 93 -17.31 42.65 -36.55
CA VAL A 93 -16.66 41.65 -37.40
C VAL A 93 -16.13 42.43 -38.60
N ALA A 94 -14.88 42.87 -38.51
CA ALA A 94 -14.13 43.29 -39.68
C ALA A 94 -14.10 42.09 -40.65
N PRO A 95 -14.42 42.28 -41.93
CA PRO A 95 -14.36 41.21 -42.90
C PRO A 95 -12.93 40.66 -42.91
N PRO A 96 -12.73 39.32 -42.93
CA PRO A 96 -11.40 38.76 -43.00
C PRO A 96 -10.78 39.26 -44.30
N SER A 97 -9.76 40.10 -44.18
CA SER A 97 -8.92 40.48 -45.31
C SER A 97 -8.28 39.21 -45.84
N SER A 98 -8.79 38.71 -46.95
CA SER A 98 -8.24 37.63 -47.75
C SER A 98 -6.94 38.11 -48.39
N ALA A 99 -5.89 38.27 -47.59
CA ALA A 99 -4.57 38.63 -48.03
C ALA A 99 -3.58 37.54 -47.61
N ALA A 100 -3.04 36.87 -48.63
CA ALA A 100 -1.82 36.06 -48.59
C ALA A 100 -1.86 34.74 -47.81
N LEU A 101 -2.76 33.86 -48.23
CA LEU A 101 -2.68 32.41 -47.99
C LEU A 101 -1.64 31.76 -48.95
N THR A 102 -0.37 32.18 -48.92
CA THR A 102 0.73 31.55 -49.69
C THR A 102 2.05 31.54 -48.93
N ARG A 103 2.01 31.17 -47.64
CA ARG A 103 3.21 30.80 -46.83
C ARG A 103 3.01 29.50 -46.02
N SER A 104 2.21 28.56 -46.53
CA SER A 104 1.72 27.40 -45.77
C SER A 104 2.52 26.10 -45.92
N ALA A 105 3.72 26.13 -46.52
CA ALA A 105 4.58 24.94 -46.61
C ALA A 105 5.67 24.89 -45.51
N THR A 106 6.31 26.02 -45.18
CA THR A 106 7.39 26.08 -44.18
C THR A 106 6.90 26.00 -42.74
N GLY A 107 5.68 26.45 -42.44
CA GLY A 107 5.11 26.42 -41.09
C GLY A 107 4.88 25.01 -40.54
N LYS A 108 4.57 24.03 -41.40
CA LYS A 108 4.31 22.64 -40.97
C LYS A 108 5.58 21.93 -40.51
N VAL A 109 6.70 22.17 -41.19
CA VAL A 109 7.99 21.59 -40.80
C VAL A 109 8.46 22.15 -39.46
N ALA A 110 8.35 23.48 -39.27
CA ALA A 110 8.69 24.11 -38.01
C ALA A 110 7.83 23.57 -36.84
N ALA A 111 6.52 23.39 -37.05
CA ALA A 111 5.64 22.81 -36.03
C ALA A 111 6.00 21.36 -35.67
N LEU A 112 6.33 20.53 -36.67
CA LEU A 112 6.75 19.15 -36.42
C LEU A 112 8.09 19.09 -35.68
N VAL A 113 9.06 19.93 -36.04
CA VAL A 113 10.35 20.00 -35.33
C VAL A 113 10.14 20.42 -33.87
N LEU A 114 9.29 21.42 -33.61
CA LEU A 114 8.97 21.83 -32.24
C LEU A 114 8.24 20.73 -31.45
N ALA A 115 7.32 20.00 -32.08
CA ALA A 115 6.62 18.90 -31.44
C ALA A 115 7.58 17.74 -31.09
N VAL A 116 8.49 17.37 -32.00
CA VAL A 116 9.52 16.35 -31.74
C VAL A 116 10.48 16.82 -30.64
N LEU A 117 10.89 18.08 -30.66
CA LEU A 117 11.75 18.64 -29.61
C LEU A 117 11.07 18.64 -28.24
N ALA A 118 9.79 19.03 -28.19
CA ALA A 118 9.00 18.99 -26.96
C ALA A 118 8.83 17.57 -26.42
N LEU A 119 8.59 16.58 -27.30
CA LEU A 119 8.55 15.18 -26.92
C LEU A 119 9.90 14.67 -26.40
N ALA A 120 11.01 15.03 -27.06
CA ALA A 120 12.35 14.65 -26.62
C ALA A 120 12.69 15.25 -25.25
N LEU A 121 12.37 16.53 -25.04
CA LEU A 121 12.56 17.19 -23.73
C LEU A 121 11.65 16.59 -22.66
N GLY A 122 10.39 16.29 -22.98
CA GLY A 122 9.47 15.60 -22.09
C GLY A 122 9.98 14.23 -21.67
N TYR A 123 10.53 13.46 -22.62
CA TYR A 123 11.13 12.15 -22.34
C TYR A 123 12.35 12.26 -21.42
N LEU A 124 13.29 13.17 -21.70
CA LEU A 124 14.46 13.39 -20.85
C LEU A 124 14.08 13.88 -19.44
N TYR A 125 13.05 14.71 -19.35
CA TYR A 125 12.56 15.21 -18.06
C TYR A 125 11.88 14.10 -17.25
N PHE A 126 11.05 13.28 -17.90
CA PHE A 126 10.38 12.15 -17.28
C PHE A 126 11.37 11.08 -16.83
N ASP A 127 12.41 10.82 -17.62
CA ASP A 127 13.49 9.90 -17.26
C ASP A 127 14.23 10.37 -16.00
N LYS A 128 14.57 11.66 -15.92
CA LYS A 128 15.16 12.24 -14.71
C LYS A 128 14.27 12.14 -13.47
N GLN A 129 12.97 12.38 -13.59
CA GLN A 129 12.06 12.24 -12.46
C GLN A 129 11.97 10.78 -12.00
N ASN A 130 11.88 9.85 -12.94
CA ASN A 130 11.87 8.43 -12.64
C ASN A 130 13.18 7.96 -11.97
N GLU A 131 14.33 8.50 -12.35
CA GLU A 131 15.60 8.25 -11.66
C GLU A 131 15.57 8.77 -10.21
N THR A 132 15.05 9.97 -9.97
CA THR A 132 14.95 10.52 -8.61
C THR A 132 14.00 9.70 -7.73
N ASP A 133 12.87 9.26 -8.28
CA ASP A 133 11.89 8.45 -7.56
C ASP A 133 12.48 7.09 -7.20
N ARG A 134 13.19 6.45 -8.14
CA ARG A 134 13.91 5.18 -7.89
C ARG A 134 15.00 5.33 -6.84
N LEU A 135 15.75 6.43 -6.86
CA LEU A 135 16.78 6.69 -5.86
C LEU A 135 16.15 6.87 -4.47
N GLN A 136 15.05 7.61 -4.37
CA GLN A 136 14.32 7.77 -3.11
C GLN A 136 13.78 6.44 -2.60
N GLU A 137 13.15 5.64 -3.46
CA GLU A 137 12.66 4.31 -3.09
C GLU A 137 13.80 3.40 -2.62
N PHE A 138 14.95 3.44 -3.30
CA PHE A 138 16.15 2.71 -2.89
C PHE A 138 16.64 3.14 -1.51
N THR A 139 16.78 4.45 -1.26
CA THR A 139 17.19 4.96 0.05
C THR A 139 16.20 4.62 1.16
N ALA A 140 14.90 4.66 0.88
CA ALA A 140 13.86 4.27 1.83
C ALA A 140 13.95 2.78 2.19
N LYS A 141 14.15 1.90 1.19
CA LYS A 141 14.33 0.45 1.42
C LYS A 141 15.62 0.14 2.18
N LEU A 142 16.72 0.83 1.90
CA LEU A 142 17.96 0.72 2.67
C LEU A 142 17.74 1.12 4.14
N ALA A 143 17.11 2.27 4.37
CA ALA A 143 16.78 2.73 5.72
C ALA A 143 15.85 1.74 6.45
N GLN A 144 14.89 1.14 5.76
CA GLN A 144 14.01 0.11 6.32
C GLN A 144 14.79 -1.14 6.73
N ALA A 145 15.70 -1.63 5.88
CA ALA A 145 16.56 -2.78 6.19
C ALA A 145 17.47 -2.51 7.39
N GLN A 146 18.12 -1.34 7.40
CA GLN A 146 18.98 -0.92 8.51
C GLN A 146 18.20 -0.78 9.82
N SER A 147 17.00 -0.23 9.76
CA SER A 147 16.10 -0.11 10.91
C SER A 147 15.69 -1.50 11.44
N ALA A 148 15.40 -2.46 10.56
CA ALA A 148 15.12 -3.85 10.96
C ALA A 148 16.33 -4.53 11.63
N LEU A 149 17.54 -4.32 11.08
CA LEU A 149 18.80 -4.79 11.69
C LEU A 149 19.02 -4.19 13.08
N SER A 150 18.80 -2.88 13.25
CA SER A 150 18.96 -2.21 14.54
C SER A 150 17.99 -2.71 15.62
N ARG A 151 16.80 -3.18 15.20
CA ARG A 151 15.82 -3.82 16.10
C ARG A 151 16.15 -5.28 16.42
N GLY A 152 17.13 -5.87 15.74
CA GLY A 152 17.46 -7.29 15.85
C GLY A 152 16.47 -8.21 15.11
N ASP A 153 15.60 -7.67 14.26
CA ASP A 153 14.68 -8.45 13.43
C ASP A 153 15.40 -8.89 12.15
N LEU A 154 16.19 -9.96 12.27
CA LEU A 154 17.02 -10.48 11.18
C LEU A 154 16.17 -10.95 9.99
N THR A 155 14.98 -11.50 10.24
CA THR A 155 14.10 -12.00 9.17
C THR A 155 13.47 -10.86 8.37
N ALA A 156 13.07 -9.76 9.03
CA ALA A 156 12.57 -8.58 8.32
C ALA A 156 13.70 -7.87 7.55
N ALA A 157 14.90 -7.78 8.13
CA ALA A 157 16.08 -7.24 7.46
C ALA A 157 16.44 -8.04 6.21
N GLU A 158 16.47 -9.37 6.29
CA GLU A 158 16.73 -10.26 5.16
C GLU A 158 15.68 -10.06 4.06
N ARG A 159 14.38 -10.06 4.41
CA ARG A 159 13.30 -9.84 3.45
C ARG A 159 13.41 -8.49 2.72
N ALA A 160 13.87 -7.44 3.41
CA ALA A 160 14.09 -6.13 2.79
C ALA A 160 15.35 -6.10 1.92
N LEU A 161 16.41 -6.83 2.30
CA LEU A 161 17.69 -6.86 1.58
C LEU A 161 17.68 -7.74 0.33
N VAL A 162 16.94 -8.85 0.29
CA VAL A 162 16.85 -9.74 -0.88
C VAL A 162 16.52 -9.00 -2.19
N PRO A 163 15.45 -8.19 -2.27
CA PRO A 163 15.14 -7.47 -3.51
C PRO A 163 16.18 -6.40 -3.84
N LEU A 164 16.79 -5.76 -2.82
CA LEU A 164 17.86 -4.77 -3.03
C LEU A 164 19.13 -5.41 -3.59
N ALA A 165 19.52 -6.58 -3.08
CA ALA A 165 20.68 -7.33 -3.54
C ALA A 165 20.49 -7.87 -4.96
N ALA A 166 19.25 -8.23 -5.34
CA ALA A 166 18.94 -8.65 -6.70
C ALA A 166 18.99 -7.49 -7.70
N ALA A 167 18.51 -6.29 -7.31
CA ALA A 167 18.53 -5.11 -8.16
C ALA A 167 19.91 -4.44 -8.24
N HIS A 168 20.68 -4.48 -7.15
CA HIS A 168 21.94 -3.74 -6.99
C HIS A 168 23.03 -4.57 -6.29
N PRO A 169 23.54 -5.65 -6.92
CA PRO A 169 24.52 -6.55 -6.30
C PRO A 169 25.85 -5.87 -5.98
N ASP A 170 26.19 -4.81 -6.71
CA ASP A 170 27.48 -4.13 -6.60
C ASP A 170 27.46 -2.86 -5.75
N HIS A 171 26.31 -2.51 -5.17
CA HIS A 171 26.21 -1.31 -4.36
C HIS A 171 26.92 -1.49 -3.00
N PRO A 172 27.84 -0.58 -2.61
CA PRO A 172 28.63 -0.74 -1.39
C PRO A 172 27.75 -0.83 -0.13
N ASP A 173 26.70 -0.01 -0.03
CA ASP A 173 25.82 -0.01 1.13
C ASP A 173 25.01 -1.30 1.27
N VAL A 174 24.59 -1.91 0.15
CA VAL A 174 23.86 -3.19 0.16
C VAL A 174 24.79 -4.32 0.60
N ARG A 175 26.04 -4.32 0.15
CA ARG A 175 27.06 -5.28 0.61
C ARG A 175 27.35 -5.11 2.10
N ALA A 176 27.54 -3.88 2.57
CA ALA A 176 27.80 -3.59 3.98
C ALA A 176 26.65 -4.08 4.89
N LEU A 177 25.40 -3.82 4.51
CA LEU A 177 24.22 -4.31 5.26
C LEU A 177 24.10 -5.83 5.23
N LYS A 178 24.46 -6.47 4.12
CA LYS A 178 24.48 -7.93 4.00
C LYS A 178 25.55 -8.54 4.90
N ASP A 179 26.76 -7.99 4.89
CA ASP A 179 27.86 -8.44 5.76
C ASP A 179 27.50 -8.28 7.24
N GLU A 180 26.83 -7.17 7.59
CA GLU A 180 26.32 -6.94 8.96
C GLU A 180 25.23 -7.96 9.33
N LEU A 181 24.28 -8.26 8.45
CA LEU A 181 23.27 -9.29 8.66
C LEU A 181 23.92 -10.66 8.90
N ASP A 182 24.85 -11.07 8.03
CA ASP A 182 25.57 -12.34 8.12
C ASP A 182 26.41 -12.43 9.41
N GLN A 183 26.98 -11.31 9.87
CA GLN A 183 27.65 -11.23 11.16
C GLN A 183 26.66 -11.47 12.32
N ARG A 184 25.52 -10.77 12.34
CA ARG A 184 24.51 -10.91 13.41
C ARG A 184 23.92 -12.32 13.47
N VAL A 185 23.68 -12.95 12.32
CA VAL A 185 23.21 -14.34 12.25
C VAL A 185 24.24 -15.30 12.86
N ARG A 186 25.53 -15.12 12.57
CA ARG A 186 26.61 -15.91 13.17
C ARG A 186 26.70 -15.70 14.68
N GLU A 187 26.63 -14.47 15.15
CA GLU A 187 26.62 -14.15 16.58
C GLU A 187 25.43 -14.78 17.32
N GLN A 188 24.22 -14.72 16.74
CA GLN A 188 23.04 -15.37 17.32
C GLN A 188 23.17 -16.88 17.36
N THR A 189 23.71 -17.49 16.30
CA THR A 189 23.93 -18.94 16.24
C THR A 189 24.94 -19.37 17.30
N ALA A 190 26.09 -18.69 17.39
CA ALA A 190 27.09 -18.95 18.41
C ALA A 190 26.54 -18.77 19.84
N LYS A 191 25.74 -17.72 20.08
CA LYS A 191 25.10 -17.51 21.38
C LYS A 191 24.10 -18.62 21.73
N ARG A 192 23.33 -19.10 20.75
CA ARG A 192 22.40 -20.22 20.93
C ARG A 192 23.14 -21.52 21.26
N GLU A 193 24.25 -21.78 20.59
CA GLU A 193 25.13 -22.92 20.89
C GLU A 193 25.70 -22.82 22.30
N GLN A 194 26.18 -21.64 22.70
CA GLN A 194 26.69 -21.41 24.05
C GLN A 194 25.62 -21.65 25.12
N LEU A 195 24.38 -21.21 24.90
CA LEU A 195 23.26 -21.46 25.80
C LEU A 195 22.93 -22.96 25.87
N ARG A 196 22.99 -23.68 24.74
CA ARG A 196 22.79 -25.12 24.69
C ARG A 196 23.88 -25.89 25.45
N ASP A 197 25.13 -25.46 25.32
CA ASP A 197 26.24 -26.04 26.07
C ASP A 197 26.11 -25.75 27.57
N ALA A 198 25.67 -24.55 27.94
CA ALA A 198 25.42 -24.18 29.33
C ALA A 198 24.29 -25.02 29.94
N THR A 199 23.18 -25.24 29.22
CA THR A 199 22.09 -26.09 29.72
C THR A 199 22.51 -27.55 29.83
N LEU A 200 23.31 -28.08 28.89
CA LEU A 200 23.87 -29.43 29.00
C LEU A 200 24.80 -29.56 30.22
N ARG A 201 25.67 -28.57 30.47
CA ARG A 201 26.55 -28.55 31.64
C ARG A 201 25.75 -28.44 32.95
N ALA A 202 24.70 -27.63 32.99
CA ALA A 202 23.82 -27.49 34.15
C ALA A 202 23.07 -28.80 34.43
N ALA A 203 22.50 -29.44 33.40
CA ALA A 203 21.87 -30.76 33.54
C ALA A 203 22.83 -31.81 34.09
N LYS A 204 24.10 -31.77 33.65
CA LYS A 204 25.15 -32.69 34.14
C LYS A 204 25.50 -32.44 35.59
N ALA A 205 25.59 -31.18 36.01
CA ALA A 205 25.86 -30.82 37.40
C ALA A 205 24.72 -31.24 38.34
N LEU A 206 23.48 -31.25 37.85
CA LEU A 206 22.30 -31.68 38.61
C LEU A 206 22.08 -33.20 38.63
N GLY A 207 22.94 -33.99 37.98
CA GLY A 207 22.77 -35.44 37.89
C GLY A 207 21.61 -35.88 36.99
N LEU A 208 21.07 -34.98 36.16
CA LEU A 208 19.96 -35.25 35.23
C LEU A 208 20.46 -35.78 33.87
N SER A 209 21.75 -36.05 33.72
CA SER A 209 22.39 -36.41 32.46
C SER A 209 22.55 -37.90 32.19
N ASP A 210 21.82 -38.76 32.91
CA ASP A 210 21.49 -40.05 32.35
C ASP A 210 20.25 -39.86 31.48
N PRO A 211 20.39 -39.67 30.15
CA PRO A 211 19.25 -39.83 29.27
C PRO A 211 18.74 -41.25 29.53
N ALA A 212 17.60 -41.34 30.19
CA ALA A 212 16.82 -42.57 30.17
C ALA A 212 16.79 -43.00 28.68
N PRO A 213 17.25 -44.23 28.36
CA PRO A 213 17.39 -44.68 26.99
C PRO A 213 16.12 -44.32 26.26
N ALA A 214 16.24 -43.50 25.21
CA ALA A 214 15.09 -43.11 24.41
C ALA A 214 14.31 -44.40 24.12
N PRO A 215 13.01 -44.46 24.45
CA PRO A 215 12.24 -45.66 24.20
C PRO A 215 12.47 -46.03 22.75
N ALA A 216 12.89 -47.28 22.52
CA ALA A 216 13.16 -47.77 21.18
C ALA A 216 11.99 -47.35 20.28
N PRO A 217 12.25 -46.81 19.08
CA PRO A 217 11.17 -46.44 18.18
C PRO A 217 10.27 -47.65 18.03
N ASP A 218 9.04 -47.55 18.54
CA ASP A 218 8.05 -48.62 18.39
C ASP A 218 7.99 -48.96 16.89
N PRO A 219 7.93 -50.26 16.55
CA PRO A 219 7.88 -50.69 15.17
C PRO A 219 6.78 -49.92 14.46
N ALA A 220 7.18 -49.20 13.40
CA ALA A 220 6.29 -48.38 12.59
C ALA A 220 5.00 -49.19 12.31
N PRO A 221 3.82 -48.68 12.70
CA PRO A 221 2.58 -49.36 12.37
C PRO A 221 2.54 -49.57 10.85
N PRO A 222 2.10 -50.74 10.38
CA PRO A 222 2.05 -51.04 8.95
C PRO A 222 1.26 -49.95 8.26
N ALA A 223 1.74 -49.53 7.08
CA ALA A 223 1.15 -48.53 6.21
C ALA A 223 -0.36 -48.78 6.04
N ALA A 224 -1.16 -48.18 6.92
CA ALA A 224 -2.58 -48.03 6.69
C ALA A 224 -2.69 -47.01 5.56
N GLU A 225 -3.22 -47.44 4.42
CA GLU A 225 -3.67 -46.57 3.34
C GLU A 225 -4.37 -45.36 3.96
N VAL A 226 -3.74 -44.19 3.79
CA VAL A 226 -4.31 -42.92 4.20
C VAL A 226 -5.55 -42.71 3.32
N PRO A 227 -6.78 -42.75 3.85
CA PRO A 227 -7.94 -42.32 3.08
C PRO A 227 -7.70 -40.88 2.65
N ALA A 228 -8.02 -40.56 1.40
CA ALA A 228 -7.85 -39.24 0.80
C ALA A 228 -8.39 -38.15 1.75
N ILE A 229 -7.48 -37.48 2.45
CA ILE A 229 -7.79 -36.33 3.29
C ILE A 229 -8.19 -35.24 2.30
N SER A 230 -9.49 -35.00 2.22
CA SER A 230 -10.03 -33.83 1.55
C SER A 230 -9.36 -32.61 2.17
N VAL A 231 -8.66 -31.84 1.33
CA VAL A 231 -8.04 -30.55 1.67
C VAL A 231 -9.12 -29.70 2.35
N PRO A 232 -9.03 -29.41 3.66
CA PRO A 232 -9.94 -28.45 4.25
C PRO A 232 -9.64 -27.09 3.64
N ALA A 233 -10.70 -26.40 3.21
CA ALA A 233 -10.64 -25.05 2.68
C ALA A 233 -9.86 -24.13 3.62
N PRO A 234 -9.12 -23.13 3.10
CA PRO A 234 -8.39 -22.19 3.93
C PRO A 234 -9.35 -21.48 4.87
N VAL A 235 -9.26 -21.80 6.16
CA VAL A 235 -9.93 -21.05 7.22
C VAL A 235 -9.15 -19.74 7.37
N SER A 236 -9.52 -18.75 6.55
CA SER A 236 -9.20 -17.34 6.80
C SER A 236 -9.93 -16.93 8.08
N GLY A 237 -9.26 -17.11 9.23
CA GLY A 237 -9.85 -16.85 10.53
C GLY A 237 -8.94 -17.23 11.70
N VAL A 238 -7.62 -17.04 11.58
CA VAL A 238 -6.77 -16.96 12.76
C VAL A 238 -6.90 -15.54 13.30
N THR A 239 -7.88 -15.33 14.17
CA THR A 239 -7.86 -14.22 15.11
C THR A 239 -6.55 -14.34 15.87
N ALA A 240 -5.67 -13.34 15.72
CA ALA A 240 -4.42 -13.28 16.45
C ALA A 240 -4.72 -13.52 17.94
N PRO A 241 -3.96 -14.40 18.64
CA PRO A 241 -4.11 -14.53 20.08
C PRO A 241 -3.91 -13.15 20.69
N GLN A 242 -4.91 -12.68 21.43
CA GLN A 242 -4.88 -11.36 22.03
C GLN A 242 -3.65 -11.28 22.92
N LYS A 243 -2.72 -10.41 22.53
CA LYS A 243 -1.42 -10.21 23.19
C LYS A 243 -1.54 -9.78 24.65
N THR A 244 -2.75 -9.41 25.08
CA THR A 244 -3.11 -8.95 26.42
C THR A 244 -3.13 -10.06 27.47
N GLU A 245 -3.40 -11.32 27.10
CA GLU A 245 -3.48 -12.42 28.10
C GLU A 245 -2.10 -12.91 28.55
N CYS A 246 -1.08 -12.85 27.69
CA CYS A 246 0.29 -13.23 28.06
C CYS A 246 0.92 -12.25 29.06
N ASP A 247 0.65 -10.95 28.95
CA ASP A 247 1.19 -9.95 29.87
C ASP A 247 0.56 -10.03 31.26
N ALA A 248 -0.71 -10.43 31.36
CA ALA A 248 -1.39 -10.62 32.64
C ALA A 248 -0.84 -11.82 33.44
N ALA A 249 -0.52 -12.93 32.77
CA ALA A 249 0.08 -14.10 33.40
C ALA A 249 1.52 -13.85 33.87
N LEU A 250 2.31 -13.08 33.11
CA LEU A 250 3.66 -12.67 33.50
C LEU A 250 3.65 -11.66 34.66
N ALA A 251 2.69 -10.73 34.70
CA ALA A 251 2.54 -9.80 35.81
C ALA A 251 2.12 -10.50 37.12
N ALA A 252 1.29 -11.54 37.05
CA ALA A 252 0.90 -12.32 38.21
C ALA A 252 2.07 -13.13 38.82
N LEU A 253 2.99 -13.63 37.99
CA LEU A 253 4.19 -14.34 38.46
C LEU A 253 5.19 -13.42 39.16
N ALA A 254 5.29 -12.16 38.74
CA ALA A 254 6.19 -11.16 39.36
C ALA A 254 5.72 -10.71 40.76
N LEU A 255 4.46 -10.93 41.12
CA LEU A 255 3.90 -10.56 42.42
C LEU A 255 4.04 -11.65 43.50
N CYS A 256 4.40 -12.88 43.12
CA CYS A 256 4.58 -13.99 44.05
C CYS A 256 6.02 -14.14 44.59
N GLU A 257 6.92 -13.21 44.25
CA GLU A 257 8.28 -13.17 44.81
C GLU A 257 8.33 -12.23 46.02
N ARG A 258 7.71 -12.63 47.12
CA ARG A 258 7.90 -12.01 48.44
C ARG A 258 7.68 -12.98 49.59
#